data_AF-A0A535WUR7-F1
#
_entry.id   AF-A0A535WUR7-F1
#
_cell.length_a   1.000
_cell.length_b   1.000
_cell.length_c   1.000
_cell.angle_alpha   90.00
_cell.angle_beta   90.00
_cell.angle_gamma   90.00
#
_symmetry.space_group_name_H-M   'P 1'
#
loop_
_entity.id
_entity.type
_entity.pdbx_description
1 polymer ?
#
loop_
_entity_poly.entity_id
_entity_poly.type
_entity_poly.pdbx_seq_one_letter_code
_entity_poly.pdbx_strand_id
1 'polypeptide(L)'
;MVGVILAVITLAEVFFYTQESVRAILVPLLLVLSATKFVLVVGFYMHLRFDHPLFTGVFGFGLMVAGSIITALTFLFGQYPLPHRG
;
A
#
# COMPACT_ATOMS: atom_id res chain seq x y z
N MET A 1 9.04 -16.88 9.15
CA MET A 1 7.66 -17.37 9.39
C MET A 1 6.59 -16.39 8.93
N VAL A 2 6.78 -15.08 9.04
CA VAL A 2 5.79 -14.07 8.60
C VAL A 2 5.51 -14.02 7.09
N GLY A 3 6.49 -14.32 6.25
CA GLY A 3 6.27 -14.48 4.81
C GLY A 3 5.25 -15.57 4.44
N VAL A 4 5.11 -16.61 5.29
CA VAL A 4 4.11 -17.68 5.11
C VAL A 4 2.71 -17.16 5.41
N ILE A 5 2.55 -16.35 6.46
CA ILE A 5 1.27 -15.71 6.81
C ILE A 5 0.82 -14.78 5.67
N LEU A 6 1.75 -14.00 5.11
CA LEU A 6 1.50 -13.17 3.93
C LEU A 6 1.10 -13.99 2.71
N ALA A 7 1.81 -15.09 2.44
CA ALA A 7 1.47 -15.98 1.34
C ALA A 7 0.07 -16.59 1.51
N VAL A 8 -0.30 -17.02 2.72
CA VAL A 8 -1.63 -17.55 3.04
C VAL A 8 -2.72 -16.49 2.87
N ILE A 9 -2.51 -15.27 3.36
CA ILE A 9 -3.46 -14.15 3.18
C ILE A 9 -3.62 -13.83 1.69
N THR A 10 -2.51 -13.76 0.94
CA THR A 10 -2.56 -13.47 -0.49
C THR A 10 -3.28 -14.57 -1.27
N LEU A 11 -3.05 -15.84 -0.89
CA LEU A 11 -3.63 -17.00 -1.56
C LEU A 11 -5.13 -17.09 -1.28
N ALA A 12 -5.56 -16.84 -0.04
CA ALA A 12 -6.97 -16.73 0.31
C ALA A 12 -7.65 -15.60 -0.49
N GLU A 13 -6.99 -14.46 -0.64
CA GLU A 13 -7.57 -13.31 -1.32
C GLU A 13 -7.73 -13.50 -2.82
N VAL A 14 -6.72 -14.05 -3.50
CA VAL A 14 -6.80 -14.43 -4.92
C VAL A 14 -7.90 -15.47 -5.17
N PHE A 15 -8.13 -16.37 -4.20
CA PHE A 15 -9.19 -17.37 -4.26
C PHE A 15 -10.60 -16.73 -4.21
N PHE A 16 -10.78 -15.66 -3.43
CA PHE A 16 -12.02 -14.88 -3.42
C PHE A 16 -12.14 -13.93 -4.62
N TYR A 17 -11.02 -13.46 -5.17
CA TYR A 17 -10.94 -12.53 -6.31
C TYR A 17 -11.43 -13.11 -7.65
N THR A 18 -11.46 -14.44 -7.77
CA THR A 18 -11.87 -15.14 -9.00
C THR A 18 -13.40 -15.14 -9.19
N GLN A 19 -14.16 -14.74 -8.16
CA GLN A 19 -15.62 -14.66 -8.24
C GLN A 19 -16.00 -13.33 -8.91
N GLU A 20 -16.66 -13.42 -10.06
CA GLU A 20 -16.87 -12.34 -11.04
C GLU A 20 -17.63 -11.10 -10.51
N SER A 21 -18.27 -11.21 -9.35
CA SER A 21 -19.10 -10.16 -8.75
C SER A 21 -18.35 -8.98 -8.11
N VAL A 22 -17.02 -9.02 -7.98
CA VAL A 22 -16.23 -8.02 -7.20
C VAL A 22 -15.47 -6.98 -8.03
N ARG A 23 -15.77 -6.81 -9.33
CA ARG A 23 -15.07 -5.83 -10.19
C ARG A 23 -15.11 -4.38 -9.68
N ALA A 24 -16.13 -3.99 -8.90
CA ALA A 24 -16.20 -2.68 -8.26
C ALA A 24 -15.35 -2.57 -6.98
N ILE A 25 -15.08 -3.69 -6.30
CA ILE A 25 -14.31 -3.77 -5.05
C ILE A 25 -12.83 -4.07 -5.34
N LEU A 26 -12.50 -4.38 -6.58
CA LEU A 26 -11.15 -4.66 -7.07
C LEU A 26 -10.09 -3.63 -6.64
N VAL A 27 -10.39 -2.35 -6.85
CA VAL A 27 -9.48 -1.24 -6.53
C VAL A 27 -9.26 -1.08 -5.02
N PRO A 28 -10.30 -0.95 -4.17
CA PRO A 28 -10.09 -0.85 -2.72
C PRO A 28 -9.43 -2.11 -2.13
N LEU A 29 -9.74 -3.29 -2.67
CA LEU A 29 -9.17 -4.57 -2.22
C LEU A 29 -7.65 -4.64 -2.49
N LEU A 30 -7.22 -4.30 -3.71
CA LEU A 30 -5.78 -4.22 -4.04
C LEU A 30 -5.03 -3.20 -3.17
N LEU A 31 -5.69 -2.08 -2.84
CA LEU A 31 -5.14 -1.06 -1.95
C LEU A 31 -4.93 -1.61 -0.53
N VAL A 32 -5.93 -2.31 0.02
CA VAL A 32 -5.85 -2.95 1.34
C VAL A 32 -4.78 -4.05 1.36
N LEU A 33 -4.68 -4.85 0.30
CA LEU A 33 -3.63 -5.86 0.12
C LEU A 33 -2.23 -5.28 0.16
N SER A 34 -2.04 -4.22 -0.63
CA SER A 34 -0.76 -3.53 -0.75
C SER A 34 -0.36 -2.91 0.59
N ALA A 35 -1.29 -2.23 1.26
CA ALA A 35 -1.06 -1.66 2.58
C ALA A 35 -0.73 -2.73 3.63
N THR A 36 -1.48 -3.83 3.66
CA THR A 36 -1.27 -4.93 4.62
C THR A 36 0.10 -5.59 4.42
N LYS A 37 0.47 -5.86 3.17
CA LYS A 37 1.80 -6.38 2.82
C LYS A 37 2.91 -5.43 3.23
N PHE A 38 2.73 -4.15 2.96
CA PHE A 38 3.69 -3.12 3.30
C PHE A 38 3.91 -3.02 4.82
N VAL A 39 2.84 -2.94 5.61
CA VAL A 39 2.91 -2.91 7.08
C VAL A 39 3.61 -4.15 7.64
N LEU A 40 3.32 -5.34 7.10
CA LEU A 40 3.99 -6.57 7.51
C LEU A 40 5.46 -6.59 7.12
N VAL A 41 5.84 -6.13 5.93
CA VAL A 41 7.25 -6.04 5.52
C VAL A 41 8.02 -5.06 6.41
N VAL A 42 7.44 -3.90 6.72
CA VAL A 42 8.07 -2.89 7.57
C VAL A 42 8.17 -3.34 9.02
N GLY A 43 7.09 -3.90 9.56
CA GLY A 43 7.03 -4.32 10.96
C GLY A 43 7.87 -5.56 11.26
N PHE A 44 7.95 -6.52 10.32
CA PHE A 44 8.65 -7.78 10.55
C PHE A 44 9.96 -7.93 9.79
N TYR A 45 10.06 -7.49 8.54
CA TYR A 45 11.25 -7.71 7.71
C TYR A 45 12.37 -6.71 8.01
N MET A 46 12.03 -5.49 8.42
CA MET A 46 13.03 -4.53 8.92
C MET A 46 13.38 -4.72 10.41
N HIS A 47 12.86 -5.75 11.09
CA HIS A 47 13.05 -5.97 12.54
C HIS A 47 12.74 -4.76 13.45
N LEU A 48 12.06 -3.71 12.97
CA LEU A 48 11.76 -2.46 13.68
C LEU A 48 11.15 -2.63 15.07
N ARG A 49 10.40 -3.72 15.30
CA ARG A 49 9.82 -4.05 16.62
C ARG A 49 10.88 -4.44 17.67
N PHE A 50 12.06 -4.89 17.24
CA PHE A 50 13.20 -5.30 18.06
C PHE A 50 14.35 -4.27 18.04
N ASP A 51 14.26 -3.25 17.20
CA ASP A 51 15.28 -2.21 17.02
C ASP A 51 14.87 -0.86 17.64
N HIS A 52 15.83 0.05 17.82
CA HIS A 52 15.61 1.35 18.46
C HIS A 52 14.52 2.16 17.73
N PRO A 53 13.60 2.87 18.43
CA PRO A 53 12.45 3.58 17.85
C PRO A 53 12.80 4.65 16.79
N LEU A 54 14.08 4.99 16.65
CA LEU A 54 14.61 5.87 15.60
C LEU A 54 14.38 5.30 14.19
N PHE A 55 14.53 3.99 13.98
CA PHE A 55 14.33 3.39 12.65
C PHE A 55 12.85 3.38 12.26
N THR A 56 11.95 3.17 13.22
CA THR A 56 10.50 3.34 13.04
C THR A 56 10.13 4.78 12.72
N GLY A 57 10.77 5.74 13.37
CA GLY A 57 10.56 7.17 13.12
C GLY A 57 10.99 7.60 11.72
N VAL A 58 12.19 7.23 11.28
CA VAL A 58 12.71 7.59 9.94
C VAL A 58 11.87 6.96 8.83
N PHE A 59 11.47 5.71 9.00
CA PHE A 59 10.63 5.03 8.02
C PHE A 59 9.22 5.64 7.94
N GLY A 60 8.59 5.89 9.09
CA GLY A 60 7.29 6.58 9.16
C GLY A 60 7.33 7.99 8.59
N PHE A 61 8.42 8.72 8.84
CA PHE A 61 8.65 10.04 8.24
C PHE A 61 8.74 9.97 6.72
N GLY A 62 9.53 9.02 6.18
CA GLY A 62 9.60 8.78 4.72
C GLY A 62 8.24 8.43 4.11
N LEU A 63 7.43 7.62 4.80
CA LEU A 63 6.08 7.29 4.36
C LEU A 63 5.14 8.50 4.35
N MET A 64 5.20 9.36 5.39
CA MET A 64 4.43 10.61 5.43
C MET A 64 4.83 11.55 4.29
N VAL A 65 6.13 11.71 4.05
CA VAL A 65 6.63 12.55 2.95
C VAL A 65 6.15 12.01 1.61
N ALA A 66 6.28 10.70 1.35
CA ALA A 66 5.80 10.08 0.12
C ALA A 66 4.28 10.28 -0.07
N GLY A 67 3.49 10.06 0.98
CA GLY A 67 2.04 10.31 0.95
C GLY A 67 1.71 11.77 0.62
N SER A 68 2.40 12.72 1.27
CA SER A 68 2.20 14.15 1.03
C SER A 68 2.51 14.55 -0.41
N ILE A 69 3.57 13.99 -1.02
CA ILE A 69 3.95 14.25 -2.40
C ILE A 69 2.90 13.68 -3.35
N ILE A 70 2.44 12.44 -3.13
CA ILE A 70 1.41 11.81 -3.97
C ILE A 70 0.11 12.63 -3.91
N THR A 71 -0.33 13.05 -2.73
CA THR A 71 -1.53 13.89 -2.59
C THR A 71 -1.35 15.25 -3.26
N ALA A 72 -0.19 15.89 -3.08
CA ALA A 72 0.12 17.17 -3.71
C ALA A 72 0.14 17.07 -5.24
N LEU A 73 0.76 16.03 -5.81
CA LEU A 73 0.78 15.78 -7.25
C LEU A 73 -0.61 15.46 -7.80
N THR A 74 -1.39 14.62 -7.11
CA THR A 74 -2.76 14.29 -7.50
C THR A 74 -3.64 15.54 -7.51
N PHE A 75 -3.49 16.41 -6.52
CA PHE A 75 -4.18 17.69 -6.48
C PHE A 75 -3.72 18.61 -7.62
N LEU A 76 -2.41 18.72 -7.86
CA LEU A 76 -1.85 19.56 -8.92
C LEU A 76 -2.34 19.13 -10.32
N PHE A 77 -2.20 17.86 -10.67
CA PHE A 77 -2.68 17.34 -11.96
C PHE A 77 -4.21 17.29 -12.06
N GLY A 78 -4.93 17.17 -10.95
CA GLY A 78 -6.38 17.28 -10.92
C GLY A 78 -6.87 18.70 -11.21
N GLN A 79 -6.11 19.73 -10.79
CA GLN A 79 -6.44 21.14 -11.02
C GLN A 79 -5.97 21.65 -12.39
N TYR A 80 -5.02 20.98 -13.04
CA TYR A 80 -4.56 21.29 -14.40
C TYR A 80 -5.07 20.24 -15.40
N PRO A 81 -6.29 20.40 -15.96
CA PRO A 81 -6.72 19.62 -17.11
C PRO A 81 -5.72 19.78 -18.26
N LEU A 82 -5.09 18.69 -18.66
CA LEU A 82 -4.22 18.66 -19.83
C LEU A 82 -5.01 19.19 -21.05
N PRO A 83 -4.47 20.14 -21.83
CA PRO A 83 -5.08 20.56 -23.09
C PRO A 83 -5.30 19.32 -23.96
N HIS A 84 -6.56 18.98 -24.21
CA HIS A 84 -6.95 17.92 -25.11
C HIS A 84 -6.52 18.35 -26.52
N ARG A 85 -5.33 17.92 -26.96
CA ARG A 85 -4.99 17.95 -28.38
C ARG A 85 -5.70 16.79 -29.05
N GLY A 86 -6.77 17.14 -29.76
CA GLY A 86 -7.42 16.27 -30.74
C GLY A 86 -6.51 15.92 -31.91
#